data_AF-A0A5C0AYJ8-F1
#
_entry.id   AF-A0A5C0AYJ8-F1
#
_cell.length_a   1.000
_cell.length_b   1.000
_cell.length_c   1.000
_cell.angle_alpha   90.00
_cell.angle_beta   90.00
_cell.angle_gamma   90.00
#
_symmetry.space_group_name_H-M   'P 1'
#
loop_
_entity.id
_entity.type
_entity.pdbx_description
1 polymer ?
#
loop_
_entity_poly.entity_id
_entity_poly.type
_entity_poly.pdbx_seq_one_letter_code
_entity_poly.pdbx_strand_id
1 'polypeptide(L)'
;MHYRPHPQWGDTDLRSRYPSFCAQKVNTSPSRRRFTALLEQISVLEKKAQSLQGAQRDTVIEKIVYQMDEYGITLEDLERAVSPQGQWRTKPPPVVRARKAASIKYRDPETGLTWTGQGRAPNWITAAEAAGQKRDDFLLPVTQLFGIEVKAAPPRKESLDMSALSRALQEIDSKS
;
A
#
# COMPACT_ATOMS: atom_id res chain seq x y z
N MET A 1 -66.08 24.75 6.61
CA MET A 1 -64.77 24.73 5.95
C MET A 1 -64.78 23.63 4.89
N HIS A 2 -64.82 24.00 3.61
CA HIS A 2 -64.79 23.05 2.50
C HIS A 2 -63.36 22.95 1.97
N TYR A 3 -62.77 21.77 2.03
CA TYR A 3 -61.48 21.51 1.39
C TYR A 3 -61.65 21.50 -0.13
N ARG A 4 -60.93 22.37 -0.84
CA ARG A 4 -60.77 22.27 -2.29
C ARG A 4 -59.77 21.15 -2.60
N PRO A 5 -60.04 20.25 -3.56
CA PRO A 5 -59.09 19.21 -3.93
C PRO A 5 -57.85 19.81 -4.61
N HIS A 6 -56.67 19.28 -4.28
CA HIS A 6 -55.41 19.55 -4.96
C HIS A 6 -55.43 18.97 -6.39
N PRO A 7 -54.84 19.64 -7.41
CA PRO A 7 -54.78 19.10 -8.76
C PRO A 7 -53.84 17.90 -8.84
N GLN A 8 -54.35 16.83 -9.43
CA GLN A 8 -53.62 15.66 -9.94
C GLN A 8 -52.44 16.07 -10.83
N TRP A 9 -51.22 15.66 -10.48
CA TRP A 9 -50.01 15.86 -11.28
C TRP A 9 -50.05 14.96 -12.50
N GLY A 10 -50.69 15.44 -13.58
CA GLY A 10 -50.61 14.83 -14.90
C GLY A 10 -49.27 15.17 -15.56
N ASP A 11 -48.67 14.14 -16.15
CA ASP A 11 -47.57 14.14 -17.12
C ASP A 11 -47.18 15.51 -17.68
N THR A 12 -46.15 16.11 -17.08
CA THR A 12 -45.40 17.19 -17.73
C THR A 12 -43.94 16.81 -17.74
N ASP A 13 -43.51 16.39 -18.92
CA ASP A 13 -42.12 16.18 -19.31
C ASP A 13 -41.28 17.41 -18.90
N LEU A 14 -40.54 17.25 -17.79
CA LEU A 14 -39.62 18.25 -17.23
C LEU A 14 -38.57 18.73 -18.25
N ARG A 15 -38.38 17.99 -19.35
CA ARG A 15 -37.45 18.30 -20.44
C ARG A 15 -37.86 19.50 -21.30
N SER A 16 -39.16 19.85 -21.34
CA SER A 16 -39.66 20.99 -22.11
C SER A 16 -39.62 22.31 -21.31
N ARG A 17 -39.71 22.23 -19.97
CA ARG A 17 -39.82 23.41 -19.10
C ARG A 17 -38.48 24.04 -18.68
N TYR A 18 -37.38 23.32 -18.86
CA TYR A 18 -36.03 23.81 -18.59
C TYR A 18 -35.11 23.56 -19.80
N PRO A 19 -35.26 24.28 -20.93
CA PRO A 19 -34.39 24.11 -22.09
C PRO A 19 -32.92 24.48 -21.81
N SER A 20 -32.63 25.13 -20.69
CA SER A 20 -31.29 25.48 -20.21
C SER A 20 -30.64 24.43 -19.30
N PHE A 21 -31.34 23.35 -18.95
CA PHE A 21 -30.80 22.27 -18.13
C PHE A 21 -30.85 20.95 -18.90
N CYS A 22 -29.68 20.33 -19.08
CA CYS A 22 -29.48 19.04 -19.75
C CYS A 22 -29.42 19.04 -21.29
N ALA A 23 -28.65 19.96 -21.86
CA ALA A 23 -27.80 19.65 -23.01
C ALA A 23 -26.33 19.97 -22.70
N GLN A 24 -25.89 19.66 -21.47
CA GLN A 24 -24.48 19.71 -21.14
C GLN A 24 -23.81 18.52 -21.80
N LYS A 25 -23.14 18.79 -22.93
CA LYS A 25 -22.17 17.89 -23.56
C LYS A 25 -21.38 17.22 -22.44
N VAL A 26 -21.49 15.89 -22.34
CA VAL A 26 -21.02 15.05 -21.22
C VAL A 26 -19.53 15.23 -20.83
N ASN A 27 -18.77 16.07 -21.54
CA ASN A 27 -17.34 16.29 -21.38
C ASN A 27 -16.96 17.75 -21.07
N THR A 28 -17.79 18.54 -20.38
CA THR A 28 -17.55 19.98 -20.17
C THR A 28 -16.82 20.36 -18.87
N SER A 29 -16.68 19.46 -17.89
CA SER A 29 -15.92 19.76 -16.66
C SER A 29 -14.46 19.27 -16.76
N PRO A 30 -13.45 20.13 -16.51
CA PRO A 30 -12.02 19.73 -16.55
C PRO A 30 -11.70 18.64 -15.53
N SER A 31 -12.37 18.63 -14.38
CA SER A 31 -12.22 17.58 -13.37
C SER A 31 -12.72 16.23 -13.87
N ARG A 32 -13.82 16.20 -14.63
CA ARG A 32 -14.34 14.96 -15.22
C ARG A 32 -13.43 14.40 -16.30
N ARG A 33 -12.82 15.26 -17.13
CA ARG A 33 -11.84 14.84 -18.16
C ARG A 33 -10.57 14.23 -17.55
N ARG A 34 -10.07 14.84 -16.47
CA ARG A 34 -8.93 14.29 -15.72
C ARG A 34 -9.29 12.95 -15.09
N PHE A 35 -10.48 12.85 -14.52
CA PHE A 35 -10.98 11.60 -13.97
C PHE A 35 -11.11 10.50 -15.04
N THR A 36 -11.67 10.78 -16.21
CA THR A 36 -11.76 9.79 -17.30
C THR A 36 -10.38 9.37 -17.83
N ALA A 37 -9.43 10.31 -17.93
CA ALA A 37 -8.06 9.99 -18.32
C ALA A 37 -7.36 9.08 -17.29
N LEU A 38 -7.61 9.29 -15.98
CA LEU A 38 -7.11 8.38 -14.94
C LEU A 38 -7.71 6.98 -15.05
N LEU A 39 -9.02 6.86 -15.33
CA LEU A 39 -9.65 5.56 -15.53
C LEU A 39 -9.07 4.80 -16.74
N GLU A 40 -8.81 5.51 -17.83
CA GLU A 40 -8.20 4.94 -19.02
C GLU A 40 -6.78 4.41 -18.70
N GLN A 41 -5.97 5.21 -17.98
CA GLN A 41 -4.66 4.77 -17.51
C GLN A 41 -4.72 3.53 -16.62
N ILE A 42 -5.68 3.47 -15.69
CA ILE A 42 -5.90 2.28 -14.86
C ILE A 42 -6.17 1.07 -15.74
N SER A 43 -7.06 1.17 -16.72
CA SER A 43 -7.38 0.06 -17.62
C SER A 43 -6.17 -0.43 -18.44
N VAL A 44 -5.30 0.49 -18.85
CA VAL A 44 -4.05 0.16 -19.56
C VAL A 44 -3.08 -0.56 -18.63
N LEU A 45 -2.91 -0.07 -17.41
CA LEU A 45 -2.04 -0.70 -16.42
C LEU A 45 -2.55 -2.09 -16.02
N GLU A 46 -3.86 -2.27 -15.88
CA GLU A 46 -4.49 -3.57 -15.62
C GLU A 46 -4.23 -4.55 -16.76
N LYS A 47 -4.41 -4.13 -18.02
CA LYS A 47 -4.10 -4.97 -19.19
C LYS A 47 -2.63 -5.37 -19.23
N LYS A 48 -1.71 -4.45 -18.94
CA LYS A 48 -0.27 -4.74 -18.85
C LYS A 48 0.04 -5.74 -17.73
N ALA A 49 -0.56 -5.54 -16.55
CA ALA A 49 -0.42 -6.47 -15.43
C ALA A 49 -0.92 -7.88 -15.79
N GLN A 50 -2.08 -7.98 -16.44
CA GLN A 50 -2.63 -9.26 -16.91
C GLN A 50 -1.75 -9.93 -17.96
N SER A 51 -1.19 -9.18 -18.91
CA SER A 51 -0.28 -9.72 -19.93
C SER A 51 1.00 -10.29 -19.29
N LEU A 52 1.60 -9.56 -18.35
CA LEU A 52 2.78 -10.04 -17.60
C LEU A 52 2.45 -11.27 -16.75
N GLN A 53 1.28 -11.28 -16.09
CA GLN A 53 0.81 -12.44 -15.35
C GLN A 53 0.57 -13.63 -16.27
N GLY A 54 0.00 -13.44 -17.46
CA GLY A 54 -0.20 -14.48 -18.47
C GLY A 54 1.13 -15.14 -18.86
N ALA A 55 2.11 -14.33 -19.28
CA ALA A 55 3.44 -14.84 -19.64
C ALA A 55 4.12 -15.59 -18.48
N GLN A 56 4.06 -15.06 -17.26
CA GLN A 56 4.59 -15.77 -16.10
C GLN A 56 3.85 -17.09 -15.84
N ARG A 57 2.52 -17.11 -15.95
CA ARG A 57 1.71 -18.32 -15.78
C ARG A 57 2.07 -19.37 -16.82
N ASP A 58 2.23 -18.99 -18.08
CA ASP A 58 2.59 -19.91 -19.15
C ASP A 58 3.93 -20.58 -18.87
N THR A 59 4.96 -19.81 -18.48
CA THR A 59 6.27 -20.38 -18.10
C THR A 59 6.21 -21.31 -16.89
N VAL A 60 5.30 -21.07 -15.94
CA VAL A 60 5.10 -21.94 -14.77
C VAL A 60 4.33 -23.19 -15.18
N ILE A 61 3.32 -23.07 -16.03
CA ILE A 61 2.54 -24.19 -16.56
C ILE A 61 3.47 -25.14 -17.32
N GLU A 62 4.33 -24.62 -18.21
CA GLU A 62 5.33 -25.43 -18.92
C GLU A 62 6.20 -26.24 -17.95
N LYS A 63 6.69 -25.60 -16.89
CA LYS A 63 7.51 -26.27 -15.86
C LYS A 63 6.72 -27.34 -15.11
N ILE A 64 5.47 -27.07 -14.76
CA ILE A 64 4.60 -28.05 -14.08
C ILE A 64 4.34 -29.24 -15.00
N VAL A 65 4.01 -29.00 -16.27
CA VAL A 65 3.77 -30.08 -17.25
C VAL A 65 5.03 -30.91 -17.45
N TYR A 66 6.20 -30.27 -17.58
CA TYR A 66 7.47 -30.97 -17.65
C TYR A 66 7.71 -31.85 -16.41
N GLN A 67 7.45 -31.31 -15.21
CA GLN A 67 7.56 -32.08 -13.96
C GLN A 67 6.53 -33.22 -13.88
N MET A 68 5.33 -33.02 -14.42
CA MET A 68 4.32 -34.09 -14.46
C MET A 68 4.78 -35.26 -15.32
N ASP A 69 5.39 -34.99 -16.47
CA ASP A 69 5.93 -36.03 -17.37
C ASP A 69 7.14 -36.73 -16.75
N GLU A 70 8.12 -35.98 -16.25
CA GLU A 70 9.35 -36.50 -15.65
C GLU A 70 9.09 -37.44 -14.46
N TYR A 71 8.11 -37.11 -13.61
CA TYR A 71 7.78 -37.88 -12.40
C TYR A 71 6.53 -38.75 -12.54
N GLY A 72 5.87 -38.76 -13.70
CA GLY A 72 4.62 -39.49 -13.93
C GLY A 72 3.47 -39.04 -13.02
N ILE A 73 3.40 -37.75 -12.68
CA ILE A 73 2.34 -37.19 -11.81
C ILE A 73 1.07 -37.03 -12.64
N THR A 74 -0.01 -37.68 -12.21
CA THR A 74 -1.30 -37.55 -12.88
C THR A 74 -2.10 -36.36 -12.35
N LEU A 75 -3.15 -35.98 -13.08
CA LEU A 75 -4.06 -34.92 -12.65
C LEU A 75 -4.76 -35.28 -11.33
N GLU A 76 -5.10 -36.56 -11.14
CA GLU A 76 -5.74 -37.06 -9.92
C GLU A 76 -4.85 -36.86 -8.68
N ASP A 77 -3.52 -37.02 -8.84
CA ASP A 77 -2.57 -36.78 -7.76
C ASP A 77 -2.45 -35.29 -7.41
N LEU A 78 -2.49 -34.40 -8.41
CA LEU A 78 -2.55 -32.95 -8.19
C LEU A 78 -3.87 -32.54 -7.53
N GLU A 79 -5.00 -33.07 -7.97
CA GLU A 79 -6.32 -32.83 -7.37
C GLU A 79 -6.34 -33.27 -5.89
N ARG A 80 -5.80 -34.45 -5.60
CA ARG A 80 -5.67 -34.96 -4.22
C ARG A 80 -4.74 -34.10 -3.36
N ALA A 81 -3.69 -33.54 -3.94
CA ALA A 81 -2.78 -32.64 -3.25
C ALA A 81 -3.39 -31.26 -2.94
N VAL A 82 -4.19 -30.70 -3.85
CA VAL A 82 -4.83 -29.38 -3.70
C VAL A 82 -6.09 -29.44 -2.83
N SER A 83 -6.78 -30.58 -2.82
CA SER A 83 -8.01 -30.79 -2.06
C SER A 83 -7.88 -30.36 -0.58
N PRO A 84 -8.93 -29.76 0.03
CA PRO A 84 -8.91 -29.33 1.43
C PRO A 84 -8.55 -30.42 2.44
N GLN A 85 -8.81 -31.67 2.07
CA GLN A 85 -8.59 -32.88 2.88
C GLN A 85 -7.28 -33.61 2.49
N GLY A 86 -6.49 -33.04 1.58
CA GLY A 86 -5.26 -33.63 1.06
C GLY A 86 -4.18 -33.77 2.12
N GLN A 87 -3.57 -34.95 2.18
CA GLN A 87 -2.47 -35.30 3.09
C GLN A 87 -1.19 -34.48 2.90
N TRP A 88 -1.06 -33.82 1.75
CA TRP A 88 0.15 -33.08 1.33
C TRP A 88 0.10 -31.58 1.64
N ARG A 89 -0.90 -31.10 2.40
CA ARG A 89 -0.91 -29.71 2.85
C ARG A 89 0.25 -29.44 3.81
N THR A 90 1.29 -28.80 3.30
CA THR A 90 2.24 -28.08 4.15
C THR A 90 1.45 -27.01 4.89
N LYS A 91 1.33 -27.15 6.23
CA LYS A 91 0.68 -26.14 7.07
C LYS A 91 1.24 -24.77 6.68
N PRO A 92 0.39 -23.75 6.46
CA PRO A 92 0.90 -22.41 6.17
C PRO A 92 1.91 -22.05 7.25
N PRO A 93 3.08 -21.48 6.89
CA PRO A 93 4.08 -21.12 7.88
C PRO A 93 3.39 -20.27 8.94
N PRO A 94 3.62 -20.55 10.25
CA PRO A 94 3.00 -19.78 11.30
C PRO A 94 3.32 -18.32 11.04
N VAL A 95 2.29 -17.48 10.88
CA VAL A 95 2.47 -16.03 10.71
C VAL A 95 3.21 -15.54 11.94
N VAL A 96 4.51 -15.32 11.81
CA VAL A 96 5.35 -14.80 12.88
C VAL A 96 4.91 -13.37 13.07
N ARG A 97 4.00 -13.14 14.03
CA ARG A 97 3.63 -11.78 14.42
C ARG A 97 4.90 -11.09 14.89
N ALA A 98 5.32 -10.06 14.18
CA ALA A 98 6.48 -9.27 14.56
C ALA A 98 6.31 -8.83 16.02
N ARG A 99 7.24 -9.25 16.89
CA ARG A 99 7.23 -8.80 18.29
C ARG A 99 7.39 -7.29 18.26
N LYS A 100 6.44 -6.58 18.88
CA LYS A 100 6.46 -5.13 19.00
C LYS A 100 7.82 -4.72 19.59
N ALA A 101 8.63 -3.98 18.84
CA ALA A 101 9.94 -3.53 19.28
C ALA A 101 9.78 -2.79 20.61
N ALA A 102 10.58 -3.18 21.61
CA ALA A 102 10.55 -2.53 22.92
C ALA A 102 10.93 -1.06 22.76
N SER A 103 10.07 -0.14 23.23
CA SER A 103 10.32 1.29 23.16
C SER A 103 11.57 1.64 23.98
N ILE A 104 12.60 2.17 23.32
CA ILE A 104 13.79 2.70 23.96
C ILE A 104 13.42 4.03 24.60
N LYS A 105 13.46 4.16 25.92
CA LYS A 105 12.91 5.32 26.65
C LYS A 105 13.99 6.32 27.10
N TYR A 106 15.19 5.84 27.41
CA TYR A 106 16.30 6.64 27.93
C TYR A 106 17.57 6.40 27.10
N ARG A 107 18.39 7.44 26.91
CA ARG A 107 19.71 7.36 26.26
C ARG A 107 20.72 8.26 26.99
N ASP A 108 21.88 7.71 27.28
CA ASP A 108 23.01 8.46 27.82
C ASP A 108 23.67 9.30 26.70
N PRO A 109 23.81 10.63 26.84
CA PRO A 109 24.50 11.47 25.87
C PRO A 109 26.01 11.21 25.77
N GLU A 110 26.65 10.72 26.83
CA GLU A 110 28.11 10.53 26.87
C GLU A 110 28.52 9.15 26.37
N THR A 111 27.82 8.10 26.81
CA THR A 111 28.16 6.70 26.45
C THR A 111 27.30 6.11 25.34
N GLY A 112 26.18 6.76 24.99
CA GLY A 112 25.23 6.27 23.98
C GLY A 112 24.44 5.03 24.41
N LEU A 113 24.58 4.56 25.66
CA LEU A 113 23.84 3.43 26.19
C LEU A 113 22.34 3.75 26.26
N THR A 114 21.51 2.80 25.83
CA THR A 114 20.06 2.96 25.80
C THR A 114 19.38 2.05 26.81
N TRP A 115 18.33 2.54 27.46
CA TRP A 115 17.55 1.77 28.42
C TRP A 115 16.06 1.95 28.16
N THR A 116 15.34 0.85 28.11
CA THR A 116 13.90 0.82 27.84
C THR A 116 13.06 1.24 29.05
N GLY A 117 13.68 1.48 30.21
CA GLY A 117 12.98 1.76 31.46
C GLY A 117 12.29 0.54 32.07
N GLN A 118 12.65 -0.66 31.62
CA GLN A 118 12.16 -1.94 32.13
C GLN A 118 13.32 -2.70 32.80
N GLY A 119 13.10 -3.19 34.02
CA GLY A 119 14.10 -3.97 34.77
C GLY A 119 15.03 -3.13 35.66
N ARG A 120 16.19 -3.69 36.04
CA ARG A 120 17.19 -3.01 36.87
C ARG A 120 17.82 -1.85 36.10
N ALA A 121 18.00 -0.71 36.77
CA ALA A 121 18.64 0.46 36.18
C ALA A 121 20.13 0.16 35.90
N PRO A 122 20.65 0.55 34.73
CA PRO A 122 22.07 0.42 34.42
C PRO A 122 22.92 1.40 35.24
N ASN A 123 24.21 1.06 35.39
CA ASN A 123 25.15 1.78 36.25
C ASN A 123 25.22 3.30 35.97
N TRP A 124 25.02 3.71 34.71
CA TRP A 124 25.06 5.13 34.33
C TRP A 124 23.86 5.91 34.88
N ILE A 125 22.67 5.32 34.95
CA ILE A 125 21.50 5.98 35.56
C ILE A 125 21.71 6.09 37.07
N THR A 126 22.19 5.02 37.72
CA THR A 126 22.45 5.05 39.16
C THR A 126 23.56 6.04 39.51
N ALA A 127 24.57 6.18 38.65
CA ALA A 127 25.63 7.18 38.83
C ALA A 127 25.12 8.60 38.63
N ALA A 128 24.26 8.83 37.62
CA ALA A 128 23.64 10.13 37.37
C ALA A 128 22.72 10.56 38.53
N GLU A 129 21.97 9.62 39.10
CA GLU A 129 21.15 9.88 40.30
C GLU A 129 22.01 10.20 41.52
N ALA A 130 23.12 9.49 41.72
CA ALA A 130 24.07 9.77 42.80
C ALA A 130 24.76 11.15 42.61
N ALA A 131 24.93 11.59 41.37
CA ALA A 131 25.43 12.92 41.02
C ALA A 131 24.35 14.03 41.12
N GLY A 132 23.12 13.69 41.52
CA GLY A 132 22.03 14.64 41.72
C GLY A 132 21.26 15.01 40.45
N GLN A 133 21.50 14.33 39.33
CA GLN A 133 20.76 14.53 38.07
C GLN A 133 19.47 13.71 38.09
N LYS A 134 18.42 14.23 37.43
CA LYS A 134 17.11 13.55 37.39
C LYS A 134 17.05 12.62 36.20
N ARG A 135 16.38 11.48 36.38
CA ARG A 135 16.15 10.48 35.32
C ARG A 135 15.49 11.08 34.07
N ASP A 136 14.71 12.14 34.24
CA ASP A 136 13.96 12.78 33.16
C ASP A 136 14.88 13.52 32.17
N ASP A 137 16.09 13.92 32.59
CA ASP A 137 17.06 14.60 31.73
C ASP A 137 17.61 13.66 30.63
N PHE A 138 17.48 12.34 30.83
CA PHE A 138 17.90 11.30 29.89
C PHE A 138 16.76 10.73 29.06
N LEU A 139 15.55 11.28 29.17
CA LEU A 139 14.41 10.87 28.35
C LEU A 139 14.63 11.27 26.90
N LEU A 140 14.53 10.30 26.00
CA LEU A 140 14.51 10.62 24.58
C LEU A 140 13.21 11.35 24.24
N PRO A 141 13.25 12.46 23.45
CA PRO A 141 12.05 13.04 22.90
C PRO A 141 11.30 12.01 22.07
N VAL A 142 9.97 12.13 22.02
CA VAL A 142 9.07 11.18 21.34
C VAL A 142 9.50 10.86 19.89
N THR A 143 10.15 11.80 19.23
CA THR A 143 10.73 11.64 17.88
C THR A 143 11.83 10.57 17.81
N GLN A 144 12.65 10.41 18.86
CA GLN A 144 13.72 9.40 18.92
C GLN A 144 13.25 8.04 19.46
N LEU A 145 12.14 7.99 20.21
CA LEU A 145 11.57 6.74 20.77
C LEU A 145 11.15 5.74 19.67
N PHE A 146 10.88 6.22 18.45
CA PHE A 146 10.36 5.42 17.34
C PHE A 146 11.40 5.11 16.25
N GLY A 147 12.69 5.37 16.47
CA GLY A 147 13.72 5.07 15.47
C GLY A 147 13.56 5.86 14.16
N ILE A 148 12.94 7.04 14.22
CA ILE A 148 12.86 7.97 13.10
C ILE A 148 14.11 8.83 13.13
N GLU A 149 15.26 8.26 12.75
CA GLU A 149 16.47 9.05 12.54
C GLU A 149 16.29 9.84 11.24
N VAL A 150 15.72 11.04 11.34
CA VAL A 150 15.78 12.01 10.23
C VAL A 150 17.20 12.54 10.19
N LYS A 151 18.10 11.81 9.51
CA LYS A 151 19.35 12.37 9.02
C LYS A 151 18.96 13.64 8.27
N ALA A 152 19.35 14.80 8.81
CA ALA A 152 19.05 16.09 8.25
C ALA A 152 19.33 16.05 6.74
N ALA A 153 18.27 16.08 5.95
CA ALA A 153 18.38 16.08 4.50
C ALA A 153 19.15 17.35 4.11
N PRO A 154 20.16 17.29 3.24
CA PRO A 154 20.67 18.50 2.61
C PRO A 154 19.48 19.23 1.97
N PRO A 155 19.45 20.58 1.97
CA PRO A 155 18.34 21.34 1.40
C PRO A 155 18.09 20.83 -0.01
N ARG A 156 16.90 20.24 -0.20
CA ARG A 156 16.47 19.53 -1.39
C ARG A 156 16.60 20.44 -2.63
N LYS A 157 17.77 20.40 -3.25
CA LYS A 157 18.02 20.80 -4.63
C LYS A 157 18.40 19.56 -5.45
N GLU A 158 17.66 18.48 -5.27
CA GLU A 158 17.56 17.45 -6.29
C GLU A 158 16.22 17.67 -6.97
N SER A 159 16.27 18.54 -7.97
CA SER A 159 15.28 18.57 -9.03
C SER A 159 15.08 17.15 -9.51
N LEU A 160 13.90 16.61 -9.24
CA LEU A 160 13.39 15.45 -9.96
C LEU A 160 13.35 15.88 -11.42
N ASP A 161 14.39 15.54 -12.17
CA ASP A 161 14.44 15.81 -13.60
C ASP A 161 13.44 14.87 -14.27
N MET A 162 12.23 15.37 -14.45
CA MET A 162 11.13 14.69 -15.14
C MET A 162 11.51 14.27 -16.57
N SER A 163 12.61 14.82 -17.12
CA SER A 163 13.15 14.39 -18.41
C SER A 163 13.81 13.01 -18.35
N ALA A 164 14.44 12.63 -17.23
CA ALA A 164 15.08 11.32 -17.08
C ALA A 164 14.03 10.19 -16.98
N LEU A 165 12.93 10.44 -16.27
CA LEU A 165 11.80 9.51 -16.20
C LEU A 165 11.02 9.43 -17.53
N SER A 166 10.90 10.54 -18.25
CA SER A 166 10.32 10.53 -19.60
C SER A 166 11.18 9.74 -20.58
N ARG A 167 12.51 9.86 -20.52
CA ARG A 167 13.44 9.12 -21.38
C ARG A 167 13.36 7.62 -21.13
N ALA A 168 13.34 7.22 -19.85
CA ALA A 168 13.22 5.81 -19.47
C ALA A 168 11.89 5.17 -19.92
N LEU A 169 10.79 5.93 -19.88
CA LEU A 169 9.50 5.46 -20.40
C LEU A 169 9.51 5.31 -21.93
N GLN A 170 10.22 6.19 -22.63
CA GLN A 170 10.28 6.19 -24.09
C GLN A 170 11.21 5.10 -24.64
N GLU A 171 12.22 4.71 -23.86
CA GLU A 171 13.16 3.65 -24.23
C GLU A 171 12.54 2.25 -24.11
N ILE A 172 11.61 2.05 -23.18
CA ILE A 172 10.84 0.80 -23.03
C ILE A 172 9.87 0.59 -24.20
N ASP A 173 9.31 1.67 -24.76
CA ASP A 173 8.42 1.61 -25.93
C ASP A 173 9.19 1.40 -27.25
N SER A 174 10.50 1.67 -27.28
CA SER A 174 11.35 1.50 -28.47
C SER A 174 11.96 0.11 -28.66
N LYS A 175 11.84 -0.76 -27.65
CA LYS A 175 12.49 -2.08 -27.60
C LYS A 175 11.50 -3.26 -27.69
N SER A 176 10.24 -2.95 -28.00
CA SER A 176 9.22 -3.90 -28.45
C SER A 176 9.00 -3.73 -29.95
#